data_AF-A0A953JVT2-F1
#
_entry.id   AF-A0A953JVT2-F1
#
_cell.length_a   1.000
_cell.length_b   1.000
_cell.length_c   1.000
_cell.angle_alpha   90.00
_cell.angle_beta   90.00
_cell.angle_gamma   90.00
#
_symmetry.space_group_name_H-M   'P 1'
#
loop_
_entity.id
_entity.type
_entity.pdbx_description
1 polymer ?
#
loop_
_entity_poly.entity_id
_entity_poly.type
_entity_poly.pdbx_seq_one_letter_code
_entity_poly.pdbx_strand_id
1 'polypeptide(L)'
;MRFSSISLGAFLFALAISGWAPPADAGIVSFFTPAGATTGGQTVSAKATFTTSADTVVVLLENLEADPTSVVQNLSGLQFTISTGQNSGSITTSAGLDRTIAKAGTYVDGAVGDTGWDLSTAGSDLFLNVLGTKIGPAHLIIGPPGGPTYANANGSIAGNGPHNPFLAESATFTLKVTGVTAASSISAVTFAYGTTEGANLVTGIVPEPNTLALAAVGLLGLALAGRRRVRRC
;
A
#
# COMPACT_ATOMS: atom_id res chain seq x y z
N MET A 1 53.58 26.14 -63.32
CA MET A 1 52.50 25.23 -62.87
C MET A 1 52.19 25.64 -61.42
N ARG A 2 51.12 26.40 -61.14
CA ARG A 2 49.71 25.96 -60.91
C ARG A 2 49.67 24.90 -59.77
N PHE A 3 48.95 24.98 -58.64
CA PHE A 3 47.73 25.64 -58.16
C PHE A 3 47.85 25.80 -56.61
N SER A 4 47.38 26.87 -55.94
CA SER A 4 46.01 27.26 -55.55
C SER A 4 45.37 26.41 -54.44
N SER A 5 45.24 27.05 -53.27
CA SER A 5 44.24 27.08 -52.17
C SER A 5 43.07 26.07 -52.06
N ILE A 6 42.52 26.00 -50.82
CA ILE A 6 41.20 25.49 -50.34
C ILE A 6 41.31 24.09 -49.68
N SER A 7 40.78 23.75 -48.49
CA SER A 7 39.67 24.28 -47.68
C SER A 7 39.87 24.01 -46.17
N LEU A 8 39.41 24.99 -45.39
CA LEU A 8 39.10 24.95 -43.97
C LEU A 8 37.92 23.96 -43.73
N GLY A 9 38.20 22.78 -43.18
CA GLY A 9 37.17 21.83 -42.75
C GLY A 9 36.75 22.10 -41.32
N ALA A 10 35.70 22.89 -41.13
CA ALA A 10 35.06 23.12 -39.84
C ALA A 10 34.50 21.80 -39.29
N PHE A 11 35.12 21.25 -38.25
CA PHE A 11 34.55 20.16 -37.46
C PHE A 11 33.38 20.72 -36.65
N LEU A 12 32.17 20.49 -37.15
CA LEU A 12 30.90 20.77 -36.47
C LEU A 12 30.84 20.00 -35.15
N PHE A 13 30.76 20.77 -34.07
CA PHE A 13 30.51 20.34 -32.70
C PHE A 13 29.05 19.86 -32.60
N ALA A 14 28.79 18.59 -32.87
CA ALA A 14 27.52 17.95 -32.53
C ALA A 14 27.70 17.18 -31.22
N LEU A 15 27.76 17.93 -30.11
CA LEU A 15 27.65 17.32 -28.79
C LEU A 15 26.22 16.84 -28.63
N ALA A 16 26.01 15.54 -28.80
CA ALA A 16 24.76 14.87 -28.52
C ALA A 16 24.33 15.22 -27.09
N ILE A 17 23.23 15.97 -26.98
CA ILE A 17 22.50 16.14 -25.72
C ILE A 17 21.82 14.79 -25.47
N SER A 18 22.57 13.83 -24.96
CA SER A 18 22.01 12.61 -24.40
C SER A 18 21.17 13.06 -23.21
N GLY A 19 19.86 13.18 -23.42
CA GLY A 19 18.89 13.54 -22.42
C GLY A 19 19.11 12.68 -21.18
N TRP A 20 19.51 13.34 -20.09
CA TRP A 20 19.57 12.73 -18.78
C TRP A 20 18.11 12.53 -18.35
N ALA A 21 17.52 11.40 -18.72
CA ALA A 21 16.29 10.98 -18.08
C ALA A 21 16.68 10.60 -16.65
N PRO A 22 16.23 11.33 -15.61
CA PRO A 22 16.41 10.86 -14.26
C PRO A 22 15.79 9.46 -14.18
N PRO A 23 16.42 8.51 -13.46
CA PRO A 23 15.78 7.22 -13.21
C PRO A 23 14.40 7.50 -12.60
N ALA A 24 13.35 6.88 -13.16
CA ALA A 24 12.03 6.92 -12.58
C ALA A 24 12.08 6.09 -11.29
N ASP A 25 12.46 6.72 -10.19
CA ASP A 25 12.41 6.11 -8.86
C ASP A 25 10.95 6.10 -8.40
N ALA A 26 10.38 4.93 -8.12
CA ALA A 26 8.99 4.88 -7.66
C ALA A 26 8.97 5.16 -6.15
N GLY A 27 8.10 6.07 -5.70
CA GLY A 27 7.97 6.38 -4.29
C GLY A 27 7.27 5.24 -3.55
N ILE A 28 7.97 4.52 -2.68
CA ILE A 28 7.40 3.43 -1.88
C ILE A 28 7.19 3.90 -0.43
N VAL A 29 5.98 3.73 0.11
CA VAL A 29 5.66 4.03 1.51
C VAL A 29 4.67 3.01 2.05
N SER A 30 4.84 2.62 3.32
CA SER A 30 3.93 1.70 4.01
C SER A 30 3.30 2.36 5.24
N PHE A 31 2.03 2.05 5.45
CA PHE A 31 1.23 2.44 6.61
C PHE A 31 0.72 1.19 7.31
N PHE A 32 0.59 1.26 8.63
CA PHE A 32 0.14 0.16 9.48
C PHE A 32 -0.99 0.65 10.39
N THR A 33 -1.90 -0.22 10.79
CA THR A 33 -2.71 0.07 11.97
C THR A 33 -1.83 0.16 13.22
N PRO A 34 -2.15 1.05 14.18
CA PRO A 34 -1.44 1.13 15.45
C PRO A 34 -1.45 -0.20 16.20
N ALA A 35 -0.39 -0.47 16.96
CA ALA A 35 -0.34 -1.63 17.84
C ALA A 35 -1.49 -1.57 18.87
N GLY A 36 -2.22 -2.68 19.03
CA GLY A 36 -3.38 -2.75 19.92
C GLY A 36 -4.65 -2.07 19.38
N ALA A 37 -4.68 -1.70 18.09
CA ALA A 37 -5.91 -1.23 17.45
C ALA A 37 -7.02 -2.30 17.55
N THR A 38 -8.26 -1.83 17.73
CA THR A 38 -9.44 -2.71 17.80
C THR A 38 -10.61 -2.13 17.01
N THR A 39 -11.46 -3.01 16.51
CA THR A 39 -12.75 -2.68 15.90
C THR A 39 -13.81 -3.63 16.46
N GLY A 40 -14.98 -3.11 16.85
CA GLY A 40 -16.00 -3.92 17.52
C GLY A 40 -15.50 -4.68 18.76
N GLY A 41 -14.48 -4.15 19.45
CA GLY A 41 -13.82 -4.79 20.60
C GLY A 41 -12.86 -5.94 20.27
N GLN A 42 -12.58 -6.21 19.00
CA GLN A 42 -11.66 -7.27 18.55
C GLN A 42 -10.40 -6.64 17.96
N THR A 43 -9.25 -7.29 18.11
CA THR A 43 -7.97 -6.79 17.60
C THR A 43 -7.96 -6.73 16.09
N VAL A 44 -7.29 -5.72 15.53
CA VAL A 44 -7.04 -5.63 14.10
C VAL A 44 -5.60 -5.27 13.83
N SER A 45 -5.09 -5.83 12.74
CA SER A 45 -3.75 -5.54 12.23
C SER A 45 -3.81 -5.49 10.71
N ALA A 46 -3.37 -4.39 10.11
CA ALA A 46 -3.29 -4.27 8.67
C ALA A 46 -2.10 -3.43 8.23
N LYS A 47 -1.74 -3.59 6.95
CA LYS A 47 -0.69 -2.85 6.29
C LYS A 47 -1.15 -2.47 4.88
N ALA A 48 -0.85 -1.23 4.49
CA ALA A 48 -1.01 -0.76 3.12
C ALA A 48 0.35 -0.28 2.61
N THR A 49 0.81 -0.83 1.50
CA THR A 49 2.03 -0.38 0.81
C THR A 49 1.64 0.30 -0.49
N PHE A 50 2.09 1.54 -0.66
CA PHE A 50 1.85 2.35 -1.84
C PHE A 50 3.14 2.45 -2.65
N THR A 51 3.02 2.37 -3.97
CA THR A 51 4.08 2.70 -4.93
C THR A 51 3.56 3.74 -5.90
N THR A 52 4.08 4.96 -5.86
CA THR A 52 3.70 6.06 -6.75
C THR A 52 4.65 6.15 -7.95
N SER A 53 4.08 6.32 -9.13
CA SER A 53 4.82 6.54 -10.38
C SER A 53 3.99 7.41 -11.33
N ALA A 54 4.47 7.67 -12.54
CA ALA A 54 3.77 8.53 -13.49
C ALA A 54 2.34 8.01 -13.74
N ASP A 55 1.37 8.86 -13.37
CA ASP A 55 -0.08 8.64 -13.41
C ASP A 55 -0.59 7.37 -12.72
N THR A 56 0.22 6.72 -11.87
CA THR A 56 -0.09 5.37 -11.37
C THR A 56 0.22 5.27 -9.89
N VAL A 57 -0.71 4.65 -9.15
CA VAL A 57 -0.52 4.25 -7.76
C VAL A 57 -0.77 2.75 -7.66
N VAL A 58 0.23 1.97 -7.26
CA VAL A 58 0.04 0.56 -6.90
C VAL A 58 -0.16 0.46 -5.40
N VAL A 59 -1.19 -0.26 -4.97
CA VAL A 59 -1.54 -0.50 -3.58
C VAL A 59 -1.50 -2.00 -3.32
N LEU A 60 -0.69 -2.42 -2.35
CA LEU A 60 -0.78 -3.75 -1.72
C LEU A 60 -1.44 -3.55 -0.35
N LEU A 61 -2.65 -4.09 -0.18
CA LEU A 61 -3.42 -4.03 1.06
C LEU A 61 -3.43 -5.40 1.71
N GLU A 62 -3.00 -5.48 2.97
CA GLU A 62 -2.78 -6.73 3.72
C GLU A 62 -3.56 -6.68 5.04
N ASN A 63 -4.31 -7.74 5.33
CA ASN A 63 -4.85 -8.02 6.67
C ASN A 63 -3.88 -8.96 7.40
N LEU A 64 -3.27 -8.45 8.46
CA LEU A 64 -2.26 -9.14 9.26
C LEU A 64 -2.84 -9.76 10.54
N GLU A 65 -4.14 -9.58 10.81
CA GLU A 65 -4.80 -10.14 11.98
C GLU A 65 -4.91 -11.66 11.84
N ALA A 66 -4.20 -12.39 12.70
CA ALA A 66 -4.21 -13.85 12.68
C ALA A 66 -5.46 -14.41 13.35
N ASP A 67 -6.04 -15.44 12.73
CA ASP A 67 -7.22 -16.18 13.20
C ASP A 67 -8.41 -15.26 13.58
N PRO A 68 -8.90 -14.44 12.63
CA PRO A 68 -9.99 -13.51 12.89
C PRO A 68 -11.25 -14.25 13.36
N THR A 69 -11.88 -13.70 14.39
CA THR A 69 -13.08 -14.21 15.04
C THR A 69 -14.36 -13.80 14.30
N SER A 70 -14.44 -12.58 13.78
CA SER A 70 -15.60 -12.11 13.03
C SER A 70 -15.24 -11.19 11.87
N VAL A 71 -16.17 -10.98 10.94
CA VAL A 71 -15.97 -10.09 9.78
C VAL A 71 -15.61 -8.66 10.17
N VAL A 72 -15.83 -8.23 11.43
CA VAL A 72 -15.41 -6.91 11.91
C VAL A 72 -13.88 -6.72 11.88
N GLN A 73 -13.12 -7.80 11.81
CA GLN A 73 -11.66 -7.79 11.68
C GLN A 73 -11.20 -7.87 10.21
N ASN A 74 -12.12 -8.05 9.26
CA ASN A 74 -11.79 -8.16 7.84
C ASN A 74 -11.76 -6.77 7.20
N LEU A 75 -10.79 -6.51 6.33
CA LEU A 75 -10.67 -5.21 5.64
C LEU A 75 -11.72 -5.11 4.54
N SER A 76 -12.39 -3.97 4.50
CA SER A 76 -13.41 -3.64 3.50
C SER A 76 -13.10 -2.39 2.69
N GLY A 77 -12.16 -1.58 3.17
CA GLY A 77 -11.75 -0.37 2.46
C GLY A 77 -10.42 0.23 2.93
N LEU A 78 -9.93 1.17 2.13
CA LEU A 78 -8.74 1.96 2.37
C LEU A 78 -8.96 3.37 1.81
N GLN A 79 -8.91 4.37 2.70
CA GLN A 79 -8.98 5.78 2.33
C GLN A 79 -7.58 6.40 2.43
N PHE A 80 -7.21 7.28 1.49
CA PHE A 80 -5.92 7.97 1.50
C PHE A 80 -5.94 9.26 0.68
N THR A 81 -5.03 10.18 1.01
CA THR A 81 -4.82 11.45 0.30
C THR A 81 -3.51 11.41 -0.47
N ILE A 82 -3.48 12.05 -1.64
CA ILE A 82 -2.26 12.26 -2.44
C ILE A 82 -1.84 13.73 -2.33
N SER A 83 -0.56 14.00 -2.10
CA SER A 83 -0.04 15.37 -1.88
C SER A 83 -0.28 16.36 -3.02
N THR A 84 -0.44 15.85 -4.24
CA THR A 84 -0.74 16.64 -5.43
C THR A 84 -2.23 16.98 -5.58
N GLY A 85 -3.07 16.59 -4.62
CA GLY A 85 -4.48 17.01 -4.51
C GLY A 85 -5.46 16.24 -5.40
N GLN A 86 -5.02 15.19 -6.08
CA GLN A 86 -5.92 14.33 -6.84
C GLN A 86 -6.89 13.61 -5.91
N ASN A 87 -8.17 13.68 -6.29
CA ASN A 87 -9.27 13.03 -5.60
C ASN A 87 -10.12 12.19 -6.56
N SER A 88 -9.62 11.88 -7.75
CA SER A 88 -10.28 11.02 -8.74
C SER A 88 -9.27 10.12 -9.44
N GLY A 89 -9.74 8.95 -9.89
CA GLY A 89 -8.94 7.95 -10.58
C GLY A 89 -9.79 6.75 -10.97
N SER A 90 -9.17 5.67 -11.41
CA SER A 90 -9.84 4.39 -11.64
C SER A 90 -8.94 3.21 -11.32
N ILE A 91 -9.53 2.04 -11.03
CA ILE A 91 -8.80 0.78 -10.96
C ILE A 91 -8.55 0.30 -12.38
N THR A 92 -7.29 0.06 -12.73
CA THR A 92 -6.89 -0.53 -14.03
C THR A 92 -6.74 -2.04 -13.94
N THR A 93 -6.22 -2.54 -12.81
CA THR A 93 -6.13 -3.96 -12.50
C THR A 93 -6.32 -4.17 -11.01
N SER A 94 -6.97 -5.26 -10.64
CA SER A 94 -7.03 -5.75 -9.26
C SER A 94 -6.70 -7.24 -9.24
N ALA A 95 -6.12 -7.72 -8.15
CA ALA A 95 -5.80 -9.13 -7.96
C ALA A 95 -5.88 -9.53 -6.49
N GLY A 96 -6.63 -10.58 -6.19
CA GLY A 96 -6.68 -11.23 -4.88
C GLY A 96 -6.97 -12.72 -5.02
N LEU A 97 -6.50 -13.52 -4.06
CA LEU A 97 -6.75 -14.96 -4.02
C LEU A 97 -8.08 -15.23 -3.31
N ASP A 98 -9.04 -15.84 -4.01
CA ASP A 98 -10.31 -16.23 -3.37
C ASP A 98 -10.07 -17.29 -2.30
N ARG A 99 -10.74 -17.16 -1.16
CA ARG A 99 -10.73 -18.13 -0.07
C ARG A 99 -12.13 -18.35 0.46
N THR A 100 -12.61 -19.57 0.31
CA THR A 100 -13.89 -20.00 0.87
C THR A 100 -13.67 -20.69 2.20
N ILE A 101 -14.34 -20.22 3.25
CA ILE A 101 -14.23 -20.76 4.61
C ILE A 101 -15.50 -21.51 4.95
N ALA A 102 -15.38 -22.83 5.11
CA ALA A 102 -16.48 -23.71 5.46
C ALA A 102 -16.89 -23.55 6.93
N LYS A 103 -18.03 -24.14 7.30
CA LYS A 103 -18.61 -24.04 8.65
C LYS A 103 -17.68 -24.51 9.78
N ALA A 104 -16.76 -25.43 9.48
CA ALA A 104 -15.79 -25.95 10.45
C ALA A 104 -14.49 -25.12 10.52
N GLY A 105 -14.42 -23.95 9.86
CA GLY A 105 -13.22 -23.11 9.79
C GLY A 105 -12.14 -23.61 8.81
N THR A 106 -12.30 -24.81 8.24
CA THR A 106 -11.48 -25.28 7.11
C THR A 106 -11.70 -24.38 5.90
N TYR A 107 -10.65 -24.11 5.14
CA TYR A 107 -10.74 -23.24 3.97
C TYR A 107 -10.24 -23.94 2.71
N VAL A 108 -10.70 -23.45 1.56
CA VAL A 108 -10.20 -23.83 0.23
C VAL A 108 -9.90 -22.55 -0.53
N ASP A 109 -8.70 -22.49 -1.08
CA ASP A 109 -8.27 -21.39 -1.94
C ASP A 109 -8.72 -21.65 -3.39
N GLY A 110 -9.24 -20.61 -4.02
CA GLY A 110 -9.71 -20.59 -5.39
C GLY A 110 -8.66 -20.02 -6.35
N ALA A 111 -9.13 -19.30 -7.37
CA ALA A 111 -8.25 -18.62 -8.31
C ALA A 111 -7.82 -17.25 -7.76
N VAL A 112 -6.71 -16.74 -8.28
CA VAL A 112 -6.41 -15.31 -8.20
C VAL A 112 -7.21 -14.61 -9.29
N GLY A 113 -8.00 -13.61 -8.92
CA GLY A 113 -8.91 -12.94 -9.84
C GLY A 113 -9.15 -11.48 -9.50
N ASP A 114 -10.04 -10.86 -10.28
CA ASP A 114 -10.50 -9.50 -10.01
C ASP A 114 -11.21 -9.45 -8.66
N THR A 115 -10.87 -8.43 -7.86
CA THR A 115 -11.36 -8.30 -6.50
C THR A 115 -12.79 -7.78 -6.44
N GLY A 116 -13.28 -7.14 -7.51
CA GLY A 116 -14.59 -6.49 -7.51
C GLY A 116 -14.70 -5.24 -6.65
N TRP A 117 -13.59 -4.77 -6.09
CA TRP A 117 -13.53 -3.49 -5.38
C TRP A 117 -13.66 -2.34 -6.37
N ASP A 118 -14.07 -1.18 -5.87
CA ASP A 118 -14.16 0.04 -6.66
C ASP A 118 -13.35 1.18 -6.01
N LEU A 119 -13.00 2.18 -6.81
CA LEU A 119 -12.34 3.40 -6.36
C LEU A 119 -13.32 4.57 -6.48
N SER A 120 -13.68 5.14 -5.35
CA SER A 120 -14.55 6.30 -5.25
C SER A 120 -13.82 7.48 -4.57
N THR A 121 -14.53 8.58 -4.39
CA THR A 121 -14.02 9.79 -3.74
C THR A 121 -14.79 10.03 -2.45
N ALA A 122 -14.06 10.22 -1.35
CA ALA A 122 -14.61 10.61 -0.05
C ALA A 122 -14.07 12.00 0.33
N GLY A 123 -14.83 13.05 0.01
CA GLY A 123 -14.37 14.43 0.19
C GLY A 123 -13.18 14.76 -0.72
N SER A 124 -12.01 15.01 -0.14
CA SER A 124 -10.75 15.22 -0.87
C SER A 124 -9.94 13.95 -1.10
N ASP A 125 -10.37 12.83 -0.54
CA ASP A 125 -9.57 11.61 -0.48
C ASP A 125 -10.07 10.58 -1.49
N LEU A 126 -9.16 9.70 -1.90
CA LEU A 126 -9.50 8.50 -2.64
C LEU A 126 -9.93 7.43 -1.66
N PHE A 127 -11.01 6.72 -1.99
CA PHE A 127 -11.53 5.62 -1.18
C PHE A 127 -11.67 4.36 -2.02
N LEU A 128 -10.78 3.40 -1.73
CA LEU A 128 -10.75 2.08 -2.35
C LEU A 128 -11.57 1.13 -1.47
N ASN A 129 -12.70 0.62 -1.93
CA ASN A 129 -13.62 -0.13 -1.09
C ASN A 129 -14.49 -1.14 -1.87
N VAL A 130 -14.89 -2.22 -1.21
CA VAL A 130 -15.75 -3.27 -1.79
C VAL A 130 -17.22 -3.12 -1.41
N LEU A 131 -17.54 -2.46 -0.30
CA LEU A 131 -18.93 -2.29 0.15
C LEU A 131 -19.67 -1.32 -0.78
N GLY A 132 -20.91 -1.61 -1.13
CA GLY A 132 -21.65 -0.82 -2.13
C GLY A 132 -21.35 -1.18 -3.59
N THR A 133 -20.39 -2.08 -3.84
CA THR A 133 -20.27 -2.76 -5.14
C THR A 133 -21.25 -3.94 -5.22
N LYS A 134 -21.43 -4.51 -6.41
CA LYS A 134 -22.21 -5.74 -6.61
C LYS A 134 -21.59 -6.99 -5.96
N ILE A 135 -20.32 -6.91 -5.53
CA ILE A 135 -19.57 -8.03 -4.94
C ILE A 135 -19.67 -8.01 -3.42
N GLY A 136 -19.76 -6.83 -2.81
CA GLY A 136 -19.98 -6.72 -1.37
C GLY A 136 -21.28 -7.42 -0.92
N PRO A 137 -21.30 -8.10 0.24
CA PRO A 137 -20.28 -8.11 1.28
C PRO A 137 -19.34 -9.32 1.20
N ALA A 138 -19.17 -9.95 0.03
CA ALA A 138 -18.07 -10.87 -0.22
C ALA A 138 -16.79 -10.07 -0.55
N HIS A 139 -15.66 -10.77 -0.70
CA HIS A 139 -14.35 -10.21 -1.08
C HIS A 139 -13.78 -9.16 -0.11
N LEU A 140 -14.21 -9.17 1.17
CA LEU A 140 -13.41 -8.55 2.23
C LEU A 140 -12.09 -9.30 2.35
N ILE A 141 -11.01 -8.59 2.69
CA ILE A 141 -9.69 -9.22 2.88
C ILE A 141 -9.62 -9.78 4.30
N ILE A 142 -9.53 -11.10 4.40
CA ILE A 142 -9.41 -11.81 5.67
C ILE A 142 -7.93 -12.05 5.99
N GLY A 143 -7.55 -11.94 7.27
CA GLY A 143 -6.19 -12.27 7.69
C GLY A 143 -5.87 -13.77 7.64
N PRO A 144 -4.64 -14.17 8.01
CA PRO A 144 -4.21 -15.56 7.95
C PRO A 144 -4.96 -16.43 9.00
N PRO A 145 -5.12 -17.74 8.75
CA PRO A 145 -5.64 -18.66 9.77
C PRO A 145 -4.64 -18.82 10.93
N GLY A 146 -5.11 -19.24 12.11
CA GLY A 146 -4.25 -19.57 13.26
C GLY A 146 -3.48 -20.89 13.12
N GLY A 147 -3.69 -21.62 12.02
CA GLY A 147 -3.15 -22.95 11.76
C GLY A 147 -3.80 -23.54 10.51
N PRO A 148 -4.22 -24.82 10.49
CA PRO A 148 -4.88 -25.43 9.33
C PRO A 148 -6.32 -24.94 9.12
N THR A 149 -6.88 -24.17 10.05
CA THR A 149 -8.25 -23.67 10.05
C THR A 149 -8.31 -22.26 10.64
N TYR A 150 -9.38 -21.53 10.32
CA TYR A 150 -9.83 -20.38 11.08
C TYR A 150 -10.56 -20.87 12.34
N ALA A 151 -9.82 -21.17 13.39
CA ALA A 151 -10.35 -21.82 14.59
C ALA A 151 -11.24 -20.89 15.43
N ASN A 152 -10.97 -19.58 15.37
CA ASN A 152 -11.76 -18.58 16.09
C ASN A 152 -12.96 -18.05 15.29
N ALA A 153 -13.03 -18.34 13.98
CA ALA A 153 -14.06 -17.79 13.11
C ALA A 153 -15.47 -18.19 13.56
N ASN A 154 -16.30 -17.20 13.81
CA ASN A 154 -17.72 -17.38 14.13
C ASN A 154 -18.58 -17.45 12.86
N GLY A 155 -19.91 -17.55 13.02
CA GLY A 155 -20.86 -17.69 11.91
C GLY A 155 -20.94 -16.51 10.92
N SER A 156 -20.29 -15.37 11.21
CA SER A 156 -20.11 -14.31 10.21
C SER A 156 -19.02 -14.64 9.19
N ILE A 157 -18.06 -15.49 9.53
CA ILE A 157 -16.99 -15.95 8.65
C ILE A 157 -17.24 -17.40 8.22
N ALA A 158 -17.29 -18.32 9.18
CA ALA A 158 -17.29 -19.76 8.92
C ALA A 158 -18.64 -20.23 8.38
N GLY A 159 -18.63 -20.75 7.15
CA GLY A 159 -19.82 -21.27 6.48
C GLY A 159 -20.86 -20.19 6.12
N ASN A 160 -20.44 -18.92 6.06
CA ASN A 160 -21.33 -17.82 5.71
C ASN A 160 -21.37 -17.62 4.20
N GLY A 161 -22.46 -18.01 3.55
CA GLY A 161 -22.62 -17.88 2.09
C GLY A 161 -22.44 -16.44 1.59
N PRO A 162 -23.16 -15.44 2.12
CA PRO A 162 -23.06 -14.05 1.69
C PRO A 162 -21.67 -13.40 1.78
N HIS A 163 -20.82 -13.81 2.72
CA HIS A 163 -19.45 -13.29 2.87
C HIS A 163 -18.39 -14.10 2.12
N ASN A 164 -18.73 -15.31 1.65
CA ASN A 164 -17.81 -16.12 0.87
C ASN A 164 -17.94 -15.82 -0.64
N PRO A 165 -16.83 -15.85 -1.40
CA PRO A 165 -15.46 -16.01 -0.91
C PRO A 165 -14.91 -14.71 -0.26
N PHE A 166 -13.92 -14.86 0.61
CA PHE A 166 -13.05 -13.76 1.05
C PHE A 166 -11.84 -13.62 0.12
N LEU A 167 -11.11 -12.52 0.21
CA LEU A 167 -9.76 -12.43 -0.35
C LEU A 167 -8.74 -12.84 0.72
N ALA A 168 -7.91 -13.83 0.42
CA ALA A 168 -6.92 -14.37 1.36
C ALA A 168 -5.77 -13.41 1.60
N GLU A 169 -5.68 -12.88 2.82
CA GLU A 169 -4.56 -12.16 3.44
C GLU A 169 -4.22 -10.81 2.80
N SER A 170 -4.32 -10.68 1.48
CA SER A 170 -3.98 -9.47 0.75
C SER A 170 -4.72 -9.33 -0.56
N ALA A 171 -4.74 -8.10 -1.08
CA ALA A 171 -5.14 -7.78 -2.43
C ALA A 171 -4.23 -6.67 -3.00
N THR A 172 -3.97 -6.72 -4.30
CA THR A 172 -3.20 -5.71 -5.03
C THR A 172 -4.09 -4.95 -5.99
N PHE A 173 -3.89 -3.63 -6.06
CA PHE A 173 -4.65 -2.72 -6.91
C PHE A 173 -3.69 -1.82 -7.68
N THR A 174 -3.89 -1.68 -8.98
CA THR A 174 -3.20 -0.68 -9.81
C THR A 174 -4.20 0.39 -10.17
N LEU A 175 -3.98 1.60 -9.66
CA LEU A 175 -4.85 2.74 -9.86
C LEU A 175 -4.26 3.66 -10.93
N LYS A 176 -5.07 4.07 -11.91
CA LYS A 176 -4.75 5.20 -12.80
C LYS A 176 -5.21 6.48 -12.12
N VAL A 177 -4.26 7.34 -11.78
CA VAL A 177 -4.50 8.63 -11.12
C VAL A 177 -3.66 9.69 -11.84
N THR A 178 -4.28 10.41 -12.77
CA THR A 178 -3.58 11.36 -13.65
C THR A 178 -2.88 12.47 -12.86
N GLY A 179 -1.61 12.74 -13.20
CA GLY A 179 -0.79 13.77 -12.56
C GLY A 179 -0.10 13.30 -11.28
N VAL A 180 -0.31 12.05 -10.84
CA VAL A 180 0.58 11.43 -9.85
C VAL A 180 1.96 11.24 -10.46
N THR A 181 2.98 11.44 -9.63
CA THR A 181 4.37 11.17 -10.01
C THR A 181 5.04 10.35 -8.93
N ALA A 182 6.25 9.88 -9.24
CA ALA A 182 7.19 9.34 -8.27
C ALA A 182 7.39 10.20 -7.00
N ALA A 183 7.30 11.52 -7.13
CA ALA A 183 7.50 12.47 -6.02
C ALA A 183 6.21 12.76 -5.23
N SER A 184 5.05 12.26 -5.70
CA SER A 184 3.79 12.38 -4.97
C SER A 184 3.87 11.54 -3.70
N SER A 185 3.46 12.11 -2.57
CA SER A 185 3.42 11.40 -1.28
C SER A 185 1.99 11.02 -0.92
N ILE A 186 1.85 9.91 -0.19
CA ILE A 186 0.58 9.43 0.37
C ILE A 186 0.48 9.88 1.83
N SER A 187 -0.71 10.27 2.28
CA SER A 187 -0.99 10.66 3.67
C SER A 187 -2.42 10.32 4.08
N ALA A 188 -2.75 10.57 5.36
CA ALA A 188 -4.08 10.40 5.94
C ALA A 188 -4.71 9.00 5.67
N VAL A 189 -3.86 7.97 5.63
CA VAL A 189 -4.31 6.61 5.36
C VAL A 189 -5.24 6.15 6.48
N THR A 190 -6.40 5.63 6.13
CA THR A 190 -7.39 5.09 7.06
C THR A 190 -7.89 3.75 6.54
N PHE A 191 -7.77 2.71 7.38
CA PHE A 191 -8.26 1.37 7.09
C PHE A 191 -9.72 1.26 7.52
N ALA A 192 -10.58 0.71 6.67
CA ALA A 192 -11.97 0.42 6.99
C ALA A 192 -12.18 -1.09 7.14
N TYR A 193 -12.98 -1.47 8.14
CA TYR A 193 -13.19 -2.85 8.53
C TYR A 193 -14.67 -3.24 8.64
N GLY A 194 -14.96 -4.52 8.49
CA GLY A 194 -16.32 -5.03 8.63
C GLY A 194 -17.21 -4.68 7.45
N THR A 195 -18.51 -4.85 7.65
CA THR A 195 -19.50 -4.91 6.56
C THR A 195 -20.41 -3.69 6.50
N THR A 196 -20.13 -2.67 7.31
CA THR A 196 -20.85 -1.40 7.30
C THR A 196 -19.95 -0.34 6.67
N GLU A 197 -20.36 0.21 5.54
CA GLU A 197 -19.59 1.21 4.81
C GLU A 197 -19.30 2.43 5.69
N GLY A 198 -18.06 2.92 5.66
CA GLY A 198 -17.61 4.06 6.46
C GLY A 198 -17.54 3.82 7.97
N ALA A 199 -17.81 2.61 8.46
CA ALA A 199 -17.68 2.24 9.86
C ALA A 199 -16.30 1.64 10.18
N ASN A 200 -15.99 1.52 11.48
CA ASN A 200 -14.78 0.88 12.00
C ASN A 200 -13.48 1.38 11.33
N LEU A 201 -13.31 2.69 11.34
CA LEU A 201 -12.16 3.35 10.73
C LEU A 201 -10.97 3.36 11.69
N VAL A 202 -9.81 2.92 11.22
CA VAL A 202 -8.56 2.95 11.97
C VAL A 202 -7.52 3.75 11.18
N THR A 203 -7.06 4.87 11.74
CA THR A 203 -6.02 5.69 11.13
C THR A 203 -4.70 4.94 11.10
N GLY A 204 -4.11 4.86 9.91
CA GLY A 204 -2.81 4.28 9.67
C GLY A 204 -1.68 5.19 10.13
N ILE A 205 -0.61 4.58 10.64
CA ILE A 205 0.62 5.24 11.05
C ILE A 205 1.77 4.79 10.15
N VAL A 206 2.71 5.70 9.89
CA VAL A 206 4.00 5.34 9.29
C VAL A 206 4.92 4.89 10.43
N PRO A 207 5.56 3.71 10.34
CA PRO A 207 6.54 3.32 11.34
C PRO A 207 7.66 4.35 11.39
N GLU A 208 8.07 4.77 12.60
CA GLU A 208 9.18 5.70 12.74
C GLU A 208 10.41 5.13 11.99
N PRO A 209 10.98 5.88 11.03
CA PRO A 209 12.09 5.36 10.27
C PRO A 209 13.28 5.14 11.22
N ASN A 210 14.00 4.03 11.01
CA ASN A 210 15.26 3.70 11.71
C ASN A 210 16.32 4.81 11.61
N THR A 211 16.08 5.85 10.82
CA THR A 211 16.88 7.08 10.76
C THR A 211 16.99 7.78 12.11
N LEU A 212 16.00 7.70 13.00
CA LEU A 212 16.14 8.24 14.37
C LEU A 212 17.16 7.46 15.19
N ALA A 213 17.14 6.13 15.08
CA ALA A 213 18.15 5.27 15.71
C ALA A 213 19.55 5.53 15.10
N LEU A 214 19.65 5.64 13.79
CA LEU A 214 20.90 5.99 13.08
C LEU A 214 21.41 7.39 13.46
N ALA A 215 20.54 8.39 13.58
CA ALA A 215 20.90 9.73 14.03
C ALA A 215 21.39 9.70 15.49
N ALA A 216 20.71 8.97 16.38
CA ALA A 216 21.13 8.81 17.76
C ALA A 216 22.51 8.12 17.86
N VAL A 217 22.72 7.03 17.10
CA VAL A 217 24.01 6.33 17.04
C VAL A 217 25.10 7.22 16.42
N GLY A 218 24.78 8.00 15.39
CA GLY A 218 25.69 8.96 14.77
C GLY A 218 26.14 10.05 15.75
N LEU A 219 25.21 10.64 16.50
CA LEU A 219 25.51 11.65 17.53
C LEU A 219 26.35 11.06 18.67
N LEU A 220 26.05 9.84 19.12
CA LEU A 220 26.87 9.12 20.10
C LEU A 220 28.29 8.88 19.59
N GLY A 221 28.44 8.46 18.33
CA GLY A 221 29.73 8.27 17.67
C GLY A 221 30.58 9.56 17.65
N LEU A 222 29.97 10.68 17.28
CA LEU A 222 30.62 12.01 17.27
C LEU A 222 31.04 12.44 18.69
N ALA A 223 30.18 12.25 19.69
CA ALA A 223 30.50 12.58 21.08
C ALA A 223 31.69 11.77 21.63
N LEU A 224 31.74 10.47 21.31
CA LEU A 224 32.86 9.60 21.70
C LEU A 224 34.17 9.96 20.97
N ALA A 225 34.10 10.31 19.69
CA ALA A 225 35.26 10.76 18.92
C ALA A 225 35.80 12.11 19.43
N GLY A 226 34.91 13.05 19.77
CA GLY A 226 35.27 14.35 20.35
C GLY A 226 36.01 14.21 21.69
N ARG A 227 35.56 13.31 22.57
CA ARG A 227 36.21 13.02 23.86
C ARG A 227 37.64 12.48 23.72
N ARG A 228 37.95 11.77 22.63
CA ARG A 228 39.32 11.26 22.36
C ARG A 228 40.27 12.37 21.90
N ARG A 229 39.75 13.44 21.29
CA ARG A 229 40.56 14.56 20.79
C ARG A 229 40.96 15.52 21.91
N VAL A 230 40.06 15.76 22.87
CA VAL A 230 40.33 16.64 24.03
C VAL A 230 41.35 16.04 25.01
N ARG A 231 41.47 14.70 25.07
CA ARG A 231 42.44 14.01 25.95
C ARG A 231 43.88 13.92 25.41
N ARG A 232 44.16 14.48 24.22
CA ARG A 232 45.49 14.45 23.58
C ARG A 232 46.21 15.81 23.57
N CYS A 233 45.69 16.80 24.30
CA CYS A 233 46.36 18.05 24.63
C CYS A 233 46.68 18.06 26.13
#